data_AF-A0A7G1KSB6-F1
#
_entry.id   AF-A0A7G1KSB6-F1
#
_cell.length_a   1.000
_cell.length_b   1.000
_cell.length_c   1.000
_cell.angle_alpha   90.00
_cell.angle_beta   90.00
_cell.angle_gamma   90.00
#
_symmetry.space_group_name_H-M   'P 1'
#
loop_
_entity.id
_entity.type
_entity.pdbx_description
1 polymer ?
#
loop_
_entity_poly.entity_id
_entity_poly.type
_entity_poly.pdbx_seq_one_letter_code
_entity_poly.pdbx_strand_id
1 'polypeptide(L)' 'MTDAIGTTAAAAHPRAGRVGILDVTREYGINAVRERVAQLRAAGQRHAALAIERELELAGLRTTPDAA' A
#
# COMPACT_ATOMS: atom_id res chain seq x y z
N MET A 1 -8.39 34.16 -15.77
CA MET A 1 -7.35 33.74 -14.81
C MET A 1 -7.86 32.43 -14.23
N THR A 2 -7.44 31.33 -14.84
CA THR A 2 -8.13 30.03 -14.79
C THR A 2 -7.96 29.39 -13.41
N ASP A 3 -9.08 29.16 -12.73
CA ASP A 3 -9.16 28.50 -11.44
C ASP A 3 -8.63 27.06 -11.47
N ALA A 4 -8.05 26.71 -10.34
CA ALA A 4 -7.37 25.46 -10.04
C ALA A 4 -8.26 24.24 -10.26
N ILE A 5 -7.78 23.28 -11.07
CA ILE A 5 -8.32 21.92 -11.02
C ILE A 5 -7.62 21.21 -9.86
N GLY A 6 -8.17 21.41 -8.66
CA GLY A 6 -7.98 20.50 -7.55
C GLY A 6 -8.58 19.15 -7.94
N THR A 7 -7.73 18.19 -8.31
CA THR A 7 -8.10 16.78 -8.44
C THR A 7 -8.65 16.33 -7.09
N THR A 8 -9.97 16.37 -6.99
CA THR A 8 -10.71 15.97 -5.80
C THR A 8 -10.61 14.46 -5.71
N ALA A 9 -10.07 14.01 -4.59
CA ALA A 9 -9.93 12.63 -4.19
C ALA A 9 -11.18 11.83 -4.60
N ALA A 10 -10.96 10.75 -5.34
CA ALA A 10 -11.98 9.72 -5.52
C ALA A 10 -12.23 9.05 -4.16
N ALA A 11 -13.06 9.70 -3.34
CA ALA A 11 -13.65 9.12 -2.17
C ALA A 11 -14.70 8.11 -2.62
N ALA A 12 -14.33 6.83 -2.63
CA ALA A 12 -15.28 5.74 -2.78
C ALA A 12 -14.90 4.59 -1.83
N HIS A 13 -15.49 4.60 -0.64
CA HIS A 13 -15.88 3.37 0.07
C HIS A 13 -17.40 3.30 -0.09
N PRO A 14 -18.00 2.18 -0.57
CA PRO A 14 -18.07 0.96 0.23
C PRO A 14 -18.21 -0.38 -0.54
N ARG A 15 -17.48 -1.41 -0.11
CA ARG A 15 -17.93 -2.82 -0.19
C ARG A 15 -17.78 -3.39 1.21
N ALA A 16 -18.89 -3.76 1.85
CA ALA A 16 -18.82 -4.43 3.14
C ALA A 16 -17.95 -5.69 3.00
N GLY A 17 -16.80 -5.71 3.69
CA GLY A 17 -16.09 -6.94 4.06
C GLY A 17 -14.67 -7.15 3.57
N ARG A 18 -14.05 -6.28 2.74
CA ARG A 18 -12.64 -6.46 2.35
C ARG A 18 -11.82 -5.18 2.56
N VAL A 19 -10.87 -5.27 3.47
CA VAL A 19 -9.80 -4.29 3.68
C VAL A 19 -8.71 -4.58 2.65
N GLY A 20 -8.39 -3.62 1.78
CA GLY A 20 -7.29 -3.72 0.83
C GLY A 20 -5.99 -3.15 1.40
N ILE A 21 -4.84 -3.45 0.76
CA ILE A 21 -3.56 -2.92 1.25
C ILE A 21 -3.50 -1.39 1.29
N LEU A 22 -4.24 -0.71 0.41
CA LEU A 22 -4.33 0.76 0.39
C LEU A 22 -4.95 1.30 1.69
N ASP A 23 -5.99 0.65 2.19
CA ASP A 23 -6.65 1.03 3.44
C ASP A 23 -5.69 0.84 4.62
N VAL A 24 -4.97 -0.28 4.64
CA VAL A 24 -3.93 -0.55 5.65
C VAL A 24 -2.81 0.49 5.58
N THR A 25 -2.32 0.82 4.37
CA THR A 25 -1.26 1.84 4.23
C THR A 25 -1.74 3.23 4.62
N ARG A 26 -3.03 3.55 4.43
CA ARG A 26 -3.61 4.81 4.86
C ARG A 26 -3.71 4.92 6.37
N GLU A 27 -4.07 3.82 7.04
CA GLU A 27 -4.25 3.78 8.49
C GLU A 27 -2.93 3.70 9.26
N TYR A 28 -1.99 2.87 8.80
CA TYR A 28 -0.74 2.58 9.52
C TYR A 28 0.51 3.19 8.88
N GLY A 29 0.41 3.70 7.65
CA GLY A 29 1.54 4.21 6.89
C GLY A 29 2.34 3.13 6.16
N ILE A 30 2.99 3.51 5.06
CA ILE A 30 3.73 2.58 4.21
C ILE A 30 4.93 1.92 4.91
N ASN A 31 5.58 2.63 5.84
CA ASN A 31 6.74 2.10 6.57
C ASN A 31 6.34 0.95 7.51
N ALA A 32 5.23 1.08 8.23
CA ALA A 32 4.72 0.01 9.10
C ALA A 32 4.37 -1.25 8.30
N VAL A 33 3.79 -1.08 7.10
CA VAL A 33 3.51 -2.20 6.19
C VAL A 33 4.79 -2.87 5.72
N ARG A 34 5.85 -2.10 5.39
CA ARG A 34 7.17 -2.64 5.00
C ARG A 34 7.85 -3.40 6.13
N GLU A 35 7.83 -2.85 7.35
CA GLU A 35 8.34 -3.55 8.53
C GLU A 35 7.61 -4.87 8.76
N ARG A 36 6.28 -4.88 8.58
CA ARG A 36 5.51 -6.11 8.68
C ARG A 36 5.89 -7.13 7.61
N VAL A 37 6.09 -6.70 6.37
CA VAL A 37 6.60 -7.57 5.29
C VAL A 37 7.96 -8.17 5.66
N ALA A 38 8.88 -7.39 6.23
CA ALA A 38 10.16 -7.89 6.71
C ALA A 38 10.00 -8.95 7.81
N GLN A 39 9.09 -8.72 8.78
CA GLN A 39 8.78 -9.70 9.82
C GLN A 39 8.19 -10.99 9.25
N LEU A 40 7.28 -10.91 8.27
CA LEU A 40 6.70 -12.09 7.60
C LEU A 40 7.79 -12.92 6.90
N ARG A 41 8.75 -12.26 6.23
CA ARG A 41 9.90 -12.93 5.62
C ARG A 41 10.78 -13.62 6.65
N ALA A 42 11.10 -12.93 7.75
CA ALA A 42 11.90 -13.48 8.85
C ALA A 42 11.23 -14.69 9.52
N ALA A 43 9.90 -14.69 9.60
CA ALA A 43 9.10 -15.81 10.12
C ALA A 43 8.89 -16.95 9.10
N GLY A 44 9.49 -16.87 7.91
CA GLY A 44 9.33 -17.87 6.84
C GLY A 44 8.00 -17.83 6.10
N GLN A 45 7.13 -16.84 6.38
CA GLN A 45 5.83 -16.66 5.73
C GLN A 45 5.95 -15.98 4.36
N ARG A 46 6.74 -16.58 3.46
CA ARG A 46 7.10 -16.00 2.15
C ARG A 46 5.90 -15.71 1.27
N HIS A 47 4.89 -16.59 1.23
CA HIS A 47 3.71 -16.37 0.40
C HIS A 47 2.87 -15.17 0.85
N ALA A 48 2.74 -14.95 2.16
CA ALA A 48 2.02 -13.79 2.70
C ALA A 48 2.76 -12.49 2.39
N ALA A 49 4.08 -12.47 2.56
CA ALA A 49 4.92 -11.33 2.19
C ALA A 49 4.78 -10.99 0.70
N LEU A 50 4.92 -11.99 -0.18
CA LEU A 50 4.78 -11.80 -1.63
C LEU A 50 3.40 -11.32 -2.07
N ALA A 51 2.33 -11.79 -1.42
CA ALA A 51 0.98 -11.32 -1.70
C ALA A 51 0.84 -9.82 -1.43
N ILE A 52 1.31 -9.36 -0.26
CA ILE A 52 1.28 -7.95 0.13
C ILE A 52 2.16 -7.10 -0.80
N GLU A 53 3.37 -7.55 -1.10
CA GLU A 53 4.28 -6.86 -2.02
C GLU A 53 3.66 -6.67 -3.41
N ARG A 54 2.95 -7.69 -3.90
CA ARG A 54 2.25 -7.62 -5.19
C ARG A 54 1.09 -6.64 -5.13
N GLU A 55 0.32 -6.62 -4.05
CA GLU A 55 -0.75 -5.62 -3.88
C GLU A 55 -0.19 -4.19 -3.82
N LEU A 56 0.93 -3.98 -3.13
CA LEU A 56 1.62 -2.68 -3.10
C LEU A 56 2.13 -2.25 -4.49
N GLU A 57 2.64 -3.20 -5.27
CA GLU A 57 3.06 -2.95 -6.64
C GLU A 57 1.89 -2.54 -7.53
N LEU A 58 0.79 -3.28 -7.47
CA LEU A 58 -0.43 -2.97 -8.22
C LEU A 58 -1.04 -1.63 -7.81
N ALA A 59 -0.84 -1.22 -6.56
CA ALA A 59 -1.24 0.07 -6.03
C ALA A 59 -0.32 1.24 -6.43
N GLY A 60 0.76 0.98 -7.18
CA GLY A 60 1.73 2.01 -7.55
C GLY A 60 2.59 2.52 -6.38
N LEU A 61 2.52 1.85 -5.23
CA LEU A 61 3.32 2.16 -4.03
C LEU A 61 4.70 1.50 -4.06
N ARG A 62 5.21 1.23 -5.27
CA ARG A 62 6.57 0.72 -5.48
C ARG A 62 7.57 1.70 -4.86
N THR A 63 8.43 1.17 -4.01
CA THR A 63 9.76 1.74 -3.82
C THR A 63 10.56 1.46 -5.08
N THR A 64 10.98 2.48 -5.80
CA THR A 64 12.30 2.38 -6.43
C THR A 64 13.28 1.94 -5.33
N PRO A 65 14.10 0.90 -5.55
CA PRO A 65 15.23 0.70 -4.68
C PRO A 65 16.03 2.01 -4.72
N ASP A 66 16.22 2.62 -3.56
CA ASP A 66 17.20 3.68 -3.39
C ASP A 66 18.52 3.10 -3.92
N ALA A 67 18.96 3.61 -5.08
CA ALA A 67 20.24 3.24 -5.63
C ALA A 67 21.29 3.74 -4.64
N ALA A 68 22.18 2.83 -4.24
CA ALA A 68 23.32 3.06 -3.38
C ALA A 68 24.14 4.31 -3.73
#